data_AF-A0A1M6MP79-F1
#
_entry.id   AF-A0A1M6MP79-F1
#
_cell.length_a   1.000
_cell.length_b   1.000
_cell.length_c   1.000
_cell.angle_alpha   90.00
_cell.angle_beta   90.00
_cell.angle_gamma   90.00
#
_symmetry.space_group_name_H-M   'P 1'
#
loop_
_entity.id
_entity.type
_entity.pdbx_description
1 polymer ?
#
loop_
_entity_poly.entity_id
_entity_poly.type
_entity_poly.pdbx_seq_one_letter_code
_entity_poly.pdbx_strand_id
1 'polypeptide(L)'
;MKHPYLLLWCLALLILGVGCSRRVLVPIEPLALRVPAYHLAPVTSRPAAPLPGQLAGIPIQPAAPAVPVAPTAADFYEPAYQELAKMLDERYPLSFKRAVFVTENAYFDNCLSYEEFSQQIMGLATVCRLLKETNNSYFLYDRDDKENVARNAAIFLMMKDSTRLRKGNTLPPFRYDFEDFDGDADWRKMFVSKLLVTHKGNCHSLPYLYKILADETGAQTWLSLAPNHVYLKQHNKKDGWYNTELTSYTFPIDAWLTASGYISRETIISGIYMDTLTAKQNVVLCLVDLAKGYERKVGRVAAEPFVSKCAALALQHFPHYINAQLLQAESLRHKFERQTATPEAQQVYAAMEAAYTRIFDTGYREMPPQMYADWLRSVNDEKQKYLKKP
;
A
#
# COMPACT_ATOMS: atom_id res chain seq x y z
N MET A 1 44.58 -45.75 -4.05
CA MET A 1 43.66 -45.36 -5.13
C MET A 1 42.90 -44.13 -4.68
N LYS A 2 43.18 -43.00 -5.33
CA LYS A 2 42.62 -41.67 -5.08
C LYS A 2 41.54 -41.39 -6.14
N HIS A 3 40.68 -40.41 -5.82
CA HIS A 3 39.87 -39.58 -6.73
C HIS A 3 38.55 -40.17 -7.27
N PRO A 4 37.58 -39.34 -7.73
CA PRO A 4 37.31 -37.91 -7.45
C PRO A 4 35.81 -37.50 -7.57
N TYR A 5 35.17 -36.84 -6.58
CA TYR A 5 33.98 -35.99 -6.91
C TYR A 5 33.82 -34.73 -6.03
N LEU A 6 34.82 -34.38 -5.21
CA LEU A 6 34.77 -33.17 -4.38
C LEU A 6 35.34 -31.90 -5.03
N LEU A 7 35.67 -31.92 -6.34
CA LEU A 7 36.39 -30.84 -7.02
C LEU A 7 35.58 -30.11 -8.11
N LEU A 8 34.25 -30.31 -8.15
CA LEU A 8 33.36 -29.68 -9.14
C LEU A 8 32.45 -28.58 -8.57
N TRP A 9 32.62 -28.17 -7.31
CA TRP A 9 31.86 -27.07 -6.70
C TRP A 9 32.65 -25.79 -6.43
N CYS A 10 33.97 -25.76 -6.69
CA CYS A 10 34.81 -24.58 -6.44
C CYS A 10 35.30 -23.84 -7.71
N LEU A 11 34.80 -24.15 -8.91
CA LEU A 11 35.31 -23.54 -10.16
C LEU A 11 34.25 -22.93 -11.07
N ALA A 12 33.15 -22.41 -10.52
CA ALA A 12 32.16 -21.61 -11.27
C ALA A 12 31.95 -20.19 -10.71
N LEU A 13 32.90 -19.70 -9.89
CA LEU A 13 32.82 -18.38 -9.23
C LEU A 13 33.93 -17.40 -9.64
N LEU A 14 34.69 -17.68 -10.71
CA LEU A 14 35.89 -16.90 -11.05
C LEU A 14 35.97 -16.32 -12.46
N ILE A 15 34.89 -16.35 -13.26
CA ILE A 15 34.88 -15.60 -14.53
C ILE A 15 33.53 -14.92 -14.70
N LEU A 16 33.48 -13.64 -14.29
CA LEU A 16 32.77 -12.50 -14.92
C LEU A 16 32.58 -11.37 -13.87
N GLY A 17 33.64 -10.57 -13.67
CA GLY A 17 33.45 -9.13 -13.44
C GLY A 17 33.02 -8.50 -14.77
N VAL A 18 32.15 -7.50 -14.87
CA VAL A 18 32.19 -6.18 -14.22
C VAL A 18 30.78 -5.56 -14.30
N GLY A 19 30.32 -4.82 -13.27
CA GLY A 19 29.14 -3.94 -13.42
C GLY A 19 28.38 -3.56 -12.13
N CYS A 20 29.06 -2.92 -11.19
CA CYS A 20 28.60 -2.18 -10.00
C CYS A 20 27.09 -1.88 -9.81
N SER A 21 26.47 -2.39 -8.73
CA SER A 21 25.80 -1.56 -7.70
C SER A 21 25.61 -2.37 -6.41
N ARG A 22 26.03 -1.80 -5.28
CA ARG A 22 26.19 -2.48 -3.98
C ARG A 22 24.83 -2.89 -3.39
N ARG A 23 24.61 -4.20 -3.21
CA ARG A 23 23.64 -4.73 -2.24
C ARG A 23 24.42 -5.23 -1.02
N VAL A 24 24.17 -4.60 0.12
CA VAL A 24 24.64 -5.07 1.42
C VAL A 24 23.65 -6.15 1.88
N LEU A 25 24.02 -7.41 1.71
CA LEU A 25 23.45 -8.52 2.47
C LEU A 25 24.25 -8.60 3.78
N VAL A 26 23.61 -8.33 4.92
CA VAL A 26 24.18 -8.65 6.23
C VAL A 26 23.64 -10.02 6.66
N PRO A 27 24.48 -11.06 6.77
CA PRO A 27 24.08 -12.31 7.38
C PRO A 27 23.91 -12.12 8.90
N ILE A 28 22.87 -12.72 9.48
CA ILE A 28 22.65 -12.76 10.92
C ILE A 28 23.58 -13.84 11.51
N GLU A 29 24.64 -13.43 12.19
CA GLU A 29 25.40 -14.32 13.09
C GLU A 29 24.92 -14.15 14.55
N PRO A 30 24.95 -15.23 15.36
CA PRO A 30 24.50 -15.20 16.75
C PRO A 30 25.49 -14.44 17.64
N LEU A 31 25.01 -13.37 18.29
CA LEU A 31 25.81 -12.54 19.21
C LEU A 31 26.28 -13.35 20.44
N ALA A 32 27.58 -13.62 20.51
CA ALA A 32 28.26 -13.97 21.75
C ALA A 32 28.65 -12.68 22.50
N LEU A 33 28.17 -12.57 23.75
CA LEU A 33 28.47 -11.51 24.71
C LEU A 33 29.97 -11.27 24.91
N ARG A 34 30.46 -10.05 24.63
CA ARG A 34 31.67 -9.47 25.24
C ARG A 34 31.51 -7.97 25.48
N VAL A 35 31.60 -7.58 26.74
CA VAL A 35 31.87 -6.23 27.32
C VAL A 35 33.36 -6.27 27.79
N PRO A 36 34.16 -5.20 28.10
CA PRO A 36 34.00 -3.71 28.24
C PRO A 36 35.06 -2.93 27.38
N ALA A 37 35.34 -1.61 27.44
CA ALA A 37 35.46 -0.66 28.56
C ALA A 37 35.39 0.83 28.14
N TYR A 38 34.99 1.66 29.10
CA TYR A 38 34.79 3.12 28.99
C TYR A 38 36.06 3.89 29.38
N HIS A 39 36.34 4.98 28.66
CA HIS A 39 37.20 6.08 29.11
C HIS A 39 36.43 7.40 29.08
N LEU A 40 36.38 8.07 30.24
CA LEU A 40 35.87 9.42 30.43
C LEU A 40 36.94 10.45 30.01
N ALA A 41 36.53 11.50 29.28
CA ALA A 41 37.36 12.68 29.04
C ALA A 41 36.79 13.90 29.80
N PRO A 42 37.63 14.83 30.32
CA PRO A 42 37.18 15.90 31.19
C PRO A 42 36.76 17.18 30.45
N VAL A 43 35.83 17.90 31.09
CA VAL A 43 35.26 19.19 30.70
C VAL A 43 36.27 20.32 30.97
N THR A 44 36.44 21.25 30.02
CA THR A 44 37.16 22.50 30.24
C THR A 44 36.23 23.72 30.13
N SER A 45 36.36 24.61 31.11
CA SER A 45 35.62 25.85 31.33
C SER A 45 36.04 26.97 30.38
N ARG A 46 35.08 27.74 29.83
CA ARG A 46 35.33 29.02 29.14
C ARG A 46 35.22 30.21 30.10
N PRO A 47 36.07 31.25 29.97
CA PRO A 47 35.97 32.45 30.79
C PRO A 47 34.93 33.44 30.24
N ALA A 48 34.38 34.24 31.16
CA ALA A 48 33.38 35.29 30.91
C ALA A 48 34.00 36.49 30.17
N ALA A 49 33.22 37.08 29.24
CA ALA A 49 33.56 38.31 28.55
C ALA A 49 32.91 39.53 29.24
N PRO A 50 33.56 40.73 29.22
CA PRO A 50 33.11 41.89 29.99
C PRO A 50 32.07 42.73 29.24
N LEU A 51 31.19 43.40 30.00
CA LEU A 51 30.32 44.47 29.52
C LEU A 51 31.13 45.75 29.28
N PRO A 52 30.84 46.48 28.18
CA PRO A 52 30.74 47.93 28.33
C PRO A 52 29.63 48.58 27.48
N GLY A 53 28.93 49.53 28.12
CA GLY A 53 28.83 50.92 27.64
C GLY A 53 27.92 51.23 26.44
N GLN A 54 26.89 52.03 26.73
CA GLN A 54 26.10 52.91 25.86
C GLN A 54 26.61 53.11 24.43
N LEU A 55 25.81 52.68 23.45
CA LEU A 55 25.84 53.19 22.08
C LEU A 55 24.44 53.66 21.68
N ALA A 56 24.46 54.76 20.94
CA ALA A 56 23.36 55.63 20.56
C ALA A 56 22.23 54.92 19.77
N GLY A 57 21.06 55.54 19.79
CA GLY A 57 19.81 55.06 19.19
C GLY A 57 19.97 54.54 17.77
N ILE A 58 19.72 53.25 17.60
CA ILE A 58 19.46 52.63 16.30
C ILE A 58 17.98 52.88 15.99
N PRO A 59 17.62 53.50 14.85
CA PRO A 59 16.22 53.60 14.46
C PRO A 59 15.66 52.19 14.27
N ILE A 60 14.57 51.88 14.99
CA ILE A 60 13.83 50.63 14.82
C ILE A 60 13.23 50.66 13.41
N GLN A 61 13.88 49.96 12.46
CA GLN A 61 13.25 49.66 11.19
C GLN A 61 12.03 48.77 11.46
N PRO A 62 10.86 49.07 10.87
CA PRO A 62 9.73 48.17 10.96
C PRO A 62 10.15 46.81 10.40
N ALA A 63 9.84 45.74 11.13
CA ALA A 63 10.16 44.38 10.72
C ALA A 63 9.65 44.17 9.29
N ALA A 64 10.55 43.74 8.40
CA ALA A 64 10.17 43.37 7.04
C ALA A 64 8.98 42.40 7.11
N PRO A 65 7.97 42.55 6.23
CA PRO A 65 6.84 41.62 6.21
C PRO A 65 7.37 40.20 6.12
N ALA A 66 6.91 39.33 7.02
CA ALA A 66 7.35 37.95 7.06
C ALA A 66 7.14 37.32 5.68
N VAL A 67 8.23 36.91 5.03
CA VAL A 67 8.16 36.17 3.79
C VAL A 67 7.32 34.91 4.07
N PRO A 68 6.26 34.64 3.29
CA PRO A 68 5.46 33.43 3.51
C PRO A 68 6.39 32.22 3.45
N VAL A 69 6.42 31.45 4.54
CA VAL A 69 7.17 30.19 4.58
C VAL A 69 6.50 29.24 3.59
N ALA A 70 7.29 28.66 2.68
CA ALA A 70 6.77 27.70 1.71
C ALA A 70 6.14 26.49 2.45
N PRO A 71 5.00 25.96 1.97
CA PRO A 71 4.36 24.82 2.59
C PRO A 71 5.29 23.59 2.55
N THR A 72 5.27 22.84 3.64
CA THR A 72 5.97 21.57 3.82
C THR A 72 5.03 20.40 3.49
N ALA A 73 5.57 19.19 3.32
CA ALA A 73 4.75 18.01 3.12
C ALA A 73 3.73 17.80 4.27
N ALA A 74 4.08 18.16 5.51
CA ALA A 74 3.17 18.02 6.65
C ALA A 74 1.88 18.85 6.49
N ASP A 75 1.96 20.01 5.81
CA ASP A 75 0.82 20.89 5.57
C ASP A 75 -0.25 20.25 4.67
N PHE A 76 0.11 19.24 3.89
CA PHE A 76 -0.82 18.48 3.03
C PHE A 76 -1.27 17.16 3.67
N TYR A 77 -0.37 16.48 4.38
CA TYR A 77 -0.64 15.15 4.94
C TYR A 77 -1.39 15.17 6.26
N GLU A 78 -1.17 16.17 7.12
CA GLU A 78 -1.88 16.25 8.40
C GLU A 78 -3.40 16.50 8.21
N PRO A 79 -3.84 17.42 7.32
CA PRO A 79 -5.27 17.54 7.02
C PRO A 79 -5.89 16.25 6.45
N ALA A 80 -5.17 15.53 5.57
CA ALA A 80 -5.63 14.26 5.04
C ALA A 80 -5.78 13.20 6.15
N TYR A 81 -4.79 13.09 7.05
CA TYR A 81 -4.87 12.24 8.24
C TYR A 81 -6.11 12.58 9.08
N GLN A 82 -6.35 13.86 9.36
CA GLN A 82 -7.48 14.30 10.16
C GLN A 82 -8.83 13.96 9.51
N GLU A 83 -8.92 14.05 8.18
CA GLU A 83 -10.14 13.66 7.47
C GLU A 83 -10.40 12.15 7.57
N LEU A 84 -9.37 11.32 7.35
CA LEU A 84 -9.47 9.86 7.51
C LEU A 84 -9.80 9.47 8.96
N ALA A 85 -9.17 10.10 9.95
CA ALA A 85 -9.44 9.86 11.37
C ALA A 85 -10.89 10.19 11.73
N LYS A 86 -11.44 11.30 11.22
CA LYS A 86 -12.85 11.65 11.41
C LYS A 86 -13.80 10.65 10.75
N MET A 87 -13.43 10.04 9.63
CA MET A 87 -14.21 8.94 9.04
C MET A 87 -14.19 7.68 9.92
N LEU A 88 -13.03 7.33 10.47
CA LEU A 88 -12.85 6.14 11.32
C LEU A 88 -13.56 6.27 12.68
N ASP A 89 -13.58 7.48 13.25
CA ASP A 89 -14.30 7.85 14.47
C ASP A 89 -15.79 8.18 14.23
N GLU A 90 -16.30 7.97 13.01
CA GLU A 90 -17.71 8.21 12.63
C GLU A 90 -18.18 9.67 12.72
N ARG A 91 -17.25 10.62 12.89
CA ARG A 91 -17.57 12.06 12.82
C ARG A 91 -17.89 12.51 11.40
N TYR A 92 -17.31 11.84 10.40
CA TYR A 92 -17.65 11.98 8.99
C TYR A 92 -18.18 10.64 8.43
N PRO A 93 -19.08 10.67 7.43
CA PRO A 93 -19.53 9.45 6.77
C PRO A 93 -18.36 8.73 6.09
N LEU A 94 -18.37 7.40 6.15
CA LEU A 94 -17.41 6.58 5.45
C LEU A 94 -17.58 6.75 3.94
N SER A 95 -16.50 7.10 3.24
CA SER A 95 -16.47 7.17 1.79
C SER A 95 -15.11 6.70 1.29
N PHE A 96 -15.08 5.49 0.71
CA PHE A 96 -13.82 4.93 0.21
C PHE A 96 -13.26 5.76 -0.96
N LYS A 97 -14.14 6.25 -1.85
CA LYS A 97 -13.77 7.20 -2.92
C LYS A 97 -13.07 8.45 -2.36
N ARG A 98 -13.63 9.05 -1.31
CA ARG A 98 -13.05 10.25 -0.71
C ARG A 98 -11.74 9.93 0.03
N ALA A 99 -11.68 8.82 0.75
CA ALA A 99 -10.47 8.36 1.43
C ALA A 99 -9.30 8.16 0.45
N VAL A 100 -9.55 7.48 -0.67
CA VAL A 100 -8.56 7.33 -1.75
C VAL A 100 -8.13 8.68 -2.29
N PHE A 101 -9.07 9.57 -2.59
CA PHE A 101 -8.75 10.89 -3.11
C PHE A 101 -7.86 11.71 -2.16
N VAL A 102 -8.22 11.83 -0.87
CA VAL A 102 -7.46 12.68 0.06
C VAL A 102 -6.06 12.14 0.31
N THR A 103 -5.90 10.81 0.33
CA THR A 103 -4.59 10.16 0.43
C THR A 103 -3.72 10.49 -0.77
N GLU A 104 -4.23 10.33 -1.99
CA GLU A 104 -3.46 10.62 -3.20
C GLU A 104 -3.18 12.12 -3.37
N ASN A 105 -4.17 12.96 -3.07
CA ASN A 105 -4.05 14.41 -3.21
C ASN A 105 -2.98 15.00 -2.29
N ALA A 106 -2.82 14.45 -1.08
CA ALA A 106 -1.74 14.85 -0.18
C ALA A 106 -0.35 14.62 -0.81
N TYR A 107 -0.18 13.52 -1.57
CA TYR A 107 1.06 13.26 -2.29
C TYR A 107 1.32 14.29 -3.41
N PHE A 108 0.27 14.80 -4.04
CA PHE A 108 0.33 15.86 -5.06
C PHE A 108 0.25 17.28 -4.49
N ASP A 109 0.57 17.50 -3.22
CA ASP A 109 0.57 18.84 -2.61
C ASP A 109 -0.78 19.56 -2.73
N ASN A 110 -1.87 18.78 -2.62
CA ASN A 110 -3.25 19.22 -2.80
C ASN A 110 -3.57 19.84 -4.17
N CYS A 111 -2.82 19.51 -5.22
CA CYS A 111 -3.05 20.02 -6.58
C CYS A 111 -4.15 19.28 -7.37
N LEU A 112 -4.70 18.16 -6.88
CA LEU A 112 -5.79 17.45 -7.57
C LEU A 112 -7.15 18.11 -7.31
N SER A 113 -8.01 18.09 -8.32
CA SER A 113 -9.42 18.47 -8.18
C SER A 113 -10.29 17.27 -7.79
N TYR A 114 -10.96 17.36 -6.64
CA TYR A 114 -11.93 16.34 -6.24
C TYR A 114 -13.13 16.29 -7.20
N GLU A 115 -13.50 17.43 -7.76
CA GLU A 115 -14.60 17.52 -8.72
C GLU A 115 -14.27 16.72 -9.98
N GLU A 116 -13.10 16.94 -10.59
CA GLU A 116 -12.68 16.21 -11.79
C GLU A 116 -12.52 14.71 -11.52
N PHE A 117 -11.93 14.35 -10.38
CA PHE A 117 -11.80 12.96 -9.94
C PHE A 117 -13.18 12.28 -9.81
N SER A 118 -14.12 12.95 -9.14
CA SER A 118 -15.47 12.42 -8.95
C SER A 118 -16.26 12.39 -10.26
N GLN A 119 -16.12 13.38 -11.14
CA GLN A 119 -16.79 13.41 -12.43
C GLN A 119 -16.34 12.25 -13.33
N GLN A 120 -15.04 11.94 -13.38
CA GLN A 120 -14.53 10.79 -14.13
C GLN A 120 -15.13 9.48 -13.62
N ILE A 121 -15.14 9.27 -12.30
CA ILE A 121 -15.73 8.08 -11.67
C ILE A 121 -17.23 7.98 -11.96
N MET A 122 -17.99 9.08 -11.84
CA MET A 122 -19.42 9.09 -12.15
C MET A 122 -19.69 8.79 -13.64
N GLY A 123 -18.82 9.27 -14.54
CA GLY A 123 -18.84 8.93 -15.96
C GLY A 123 -18.70 7.43 -16.18
N LEU A 124 -17.68 6.82 -15.56
CA LEU A 124 -17.47 5.36 -15.61
C LEU A 124 -18.63 4.58 -15.00
N ALA A 125 -19.16 5.00 -13.85
CA ALA A 125 -20.33 4.37 -13.22
C ALA A 125 -21.56 4.45 -14.12
N THR A 126 -21.75 5.54 -14.86
CA THR A 126 -22.82 5.67 -15.86
C THR A 126 -22.64 4.69 -17.01
N VAL A 127 -21.41 4.50 -17.50
CA VAL A 127 -21.09 3.47 -18.51
C VAL A 127 -21.42 2.07 -17.97
N CYS A 128 -21.06 1.76 -16.72
CA CYS A 128 -21.41 0.49 -16.09
C CYS A 128 -22.93 0.26 -16.02
N ARG A 129 -23.71 1.27 -15.62
CA ARG A 129 -25.19 1.16 -15.61
C ARG A 129 -25.74 0.91 -17.01
N LEU A 130 -25.24 1.62 -18.03
CA LEU A 130 -25.65 1.41 -19.42
C LEU A 130 -25.28 0.01 -19.94
N LEU A 131 -24.08 -0.48 -19.61
CA LEU A 131 -23.65 -1.84 -19.96
C LEU A 131 -24.52 -2.90 -19.30
N LYS A 132 -24.89 -2.73 -18.02
CA LYS A 132 -25.83 -3.61 -17.32
C LYS A 132 -27.16 -3.68 -18.06
N GLU A 133 -27.77 -2.53 -18.36
CA GLU A 133 -29.07 -2.48 -19.02
C GLU A 133 -29.03 -3.06 -20.44
N THR A 134 -28.01 -2.71 -21.22
CA THR A 134 -27.84 -3.19 -22.60
C THR A 134 -27.67 -4.71 -22.66
N ASN A 135 -27.00 -5.29 -21.67
CA ASN A 135 -26.74 -6.73 -21.61
C ASN A 135 -27.78 -7.53 -20.82
N ASN A 136 -28.81 -6.88 -20.24
CA ASN A 136 -29.74 -7.53 -19.32
C ASN A 136 -30.49 -8.73 -19.95
N SER A 137 -30.84 -8.62 -21.24
CA SER A 137 -31.49 -9.69 -22.02
C SER A 137 -30.58 -10.89 -22.30
N TYR A 138 -29.25 -10.70 -22.29
CA TYR A 138 -28.25 -11.75 -22.52
C TYR A 138 -27.73 -12.34 -21.21
N PHE A 139 -28.14 -11.81 -20.05
CA PHE A 139 -27.63 -12.21 -18.76
C PHE A 139 -28.29 -13.52 -18.27
N LEU A 140 -27.52 -14.62 -18.34
CA LEU A 140 -27.98 -16.00 -18.10
C LEU A 140 -28.15 -16.39 -16.61
N TYR A 141 -27.88 -15.46 -15.69
CA TYR A 141 -28.05 -15.71 -14.26
C TYR A 141 -29.52 -15.55 -13.85
N ASP A 142 -30.08 -16.54 -13.14
CA ASP A 142 -31.51 -16.73 -12.94
C ASP A 142 -31.95 -16.71 -11.46
N ARG A 143 -31.04 -16.40 -10.53
CA ARG A 143 -31.37 -16.24 -9.09
C ARG A 143 -31.81 -14.80 -8.79
N ASP A 144 -32.48 -14.61 -7.66
CA ASP A 144 -33.09 -13.32 -7.26
C ASP A 144 -32.06 -12.24 -6.89
N ASP A 145 -30.80 -12.60 -6.66
CA ASP A 145 -29.66 -11.68 -6.54
C ASP A 145 -29.05 -11.26 -7.90
N LYS A 146 -29.71 -11.60 -9.03
CA LYS A 146 -29.30 -11.24 -10.41
C LYS A 146 -28.87 -9.78 -10.55
N GLU A 147 -29.59 -8.85 -9.94
CA GLU A 147 -29.29 -7.42 -10.05
C GLU A 147 -27.88 -7.10 -9.50
N ASN A 148 -27.47 -7.71 -8.39
CA ASN A 148 -26.13 -7.54 -7.83
C ASN A 148 -25.05 -8.14 -8.75
N VAL A 149 -25.28 -9.36 -9.24
CA VAL A 149 -24.35 -10.05 -10.14
C VAL A 149 -24.20 -9.26 -11.46
N ALA A 150 -25.29 -8.72 -12.00
CA ALA A 150 -25.28 -7.94 -13.23
C ALA A 150 -24.51 -6.61 -13.08
N ARG A 151 -24.61 -5.93 -11.92
CA ARG A 151 -23.81 -4.73 -11.63
C ARG A 151 -22.32 -5.04 -11.60
N ASN A 152 -21.92 -6.08 -10.87
CA ASN A 152 -20.52 -6.51 -10.80
C ASN A 152 -19.99 -6.97 -12.17
N ALA A 153 -20.79 -7.70 -12.94
CA ALA A 153 -20.43 -8.12 -14.29
C ALA A 153 -20.22 -6.91 -15.23
N ALA A 154 -21.04 -5.87 -15.11
CA ALA A 154 -20.91 -4.65 -15.92
C ALA A 154 -19.62 -3.88 -15.58
N ILE A 155 -19.27 -3.75 -14.30
CA ILE A 155 -18.00 -3.12 -13.87
C ILE A 155 -16.81 -3.94 -14.41
N PHE A 156 -16.84 -5.26 -14.23
CA PHE A 156 -15.78 -6.14 -14.70
C PHE A 156 -15.58 -6.04 -16.21
N LEU A 157 -16.66 -6.09 -16.99
CA LEU A 157 -16.63 -5.96 -18.44
C LEU A 157 -16.07 -4.61 -18.88
N MET A 158 -16.53 -3.51 -18.26
CA MET A 158 -16.04 -2.15 -18.54
C MET A 158 -14.53 -2.03 -18.30
N MET A 159 -14.03 -2.61 -17.21
CA MET A 159 -12.61 -2.58 -16.89
C MET A 159 -11.76 -3.49 -17.80
N LYS A 160 -12.31 -4.65 -18.19
CA LYS A 160 -11.63 -5.68 -18.96
C LYS A 160 -11.51 -5.35 -20.46
N ASP A 161 -12.60 -4.88 -21.07
CA ASP A 161 -12.73 -4.78 -22.52
C ASP A 161 -13.06 -3.34 -22.98
N SER A 162 -12.69 -3.03 -24.23
CA SER A 162 -13.05 -1.75 -24.83
C SER A 162 -14.56 -1.61 -24.93
N THR A 163 -15.10 -0.50 -24.43
CA THR A 163 -16.54 -0.23 -24.47
C THR A 163 -16.86 0.82 -25.53
N ARG A 164 -17.68 0.47 -26.52
CA ARG A 164 -18.18 1.43 -27.50
C ARG A 164 -19.23 2.34 -26.86
N LEU A 165 -18.98 3.64 -26.88
CA LEU A 165 -19.87 4.67 -26.38
C LEU A 165 -20.72 5.25 -27.51
N ARG A 166 -21.71 6.07 -27.14
CA ARG A 166 -22.51 6.83 -28.12
C ARG A 166 -21.60 7.74 -28.95
N LYS A 167 -22.02 8.04 -30.19
CA LYS A 167 -21.30 8.88 -31.17
C LYS A 167 -19.97 8.29 -31.68
N GLY A 168 -19.75 6.99 -31.54
CA GLY A 168 -18.59 6.29 -32.09
C GLY A 168 -17.32 6.35 -31.25
N ASN A 169 -17.35 7.04 -30.10
CA ASN A 169 -16.24 7.05 -29.16
C ASN A 169 -16.05 5.66 -28.53
N THR A 170 -14.81 5.29 -28.21
CA THR A 170 -14.49 4.03 -27.53
C THR A 170 -13.76 4.33 -26.23
N LEU A 171 -14.29 3.82 -25.12
CA LEU A 171 -13.59 3.81 -23.84
C LEU A 171 -12.59 2.65 -23.87
N PRO A 172 -11.27 2.91 -23.77
CA PRO A 172 -10.29 1.83 -23.70
C PRO A 172 -10.38 1.10 -22.35
N PRO A 173 -10.00 -0.19 -22.31
CA PRO A 173 -9.98 -0.98 -21.08
C PRO A 173 -8.88 -0.50 -20.13
N PHE A 174 -9.02 -0.82 -18.85
CA PHE A 174 -8.02 -0.58 -17.83
C PHE A 174 -7.06 -1.76 -17.77
N ARG A 175 -5.75 -1.53 -17.92
CA ARG A 175 -4.71 -2.56 -18.02
C ARG A 175 -3.79 -2.60 -16.81
N TYR A 176 -3.25 -3.79 -16.53
CA TYR A 176 -2.18 -3.94 -15.56
C TYR A 176 -0.86 -3.34 -16.11
N ASP A 177 -0.17 -2.60 -15.27
CA ASP A 177 1.11 -1.95 -15.49
C ASP A 177 2.19 -2.77 -14.80
N PHE A 178 2.91 -3.59 -15.57
CA PHE A 178 3.99 -4.42 -15.05
C PHE A 178 5.28 -3.61 -14.83
N GLU A 179 5.33 -2.36 -15.26
CA GLU A 179 6.47 -1.47 -15.03
C GLU A 179 6.29 -0.76 -13.67
N ASP A 180 7.21 -1.04 -12.73
CA ASP A 180 7.18 -0.47 -11.37
C ASP A 180 5.84 -0.77 -10.65
N PHE A 181 5.41 -2.04 -10.72
CA PHE A 181 4.10 -2.47 -10.23
C PHE A 181 3.93 -2.33 -8.72
N ASP A 182 5.04 -2.32 -7.97
CA ASP A 182 5.13 -2.12 -6.52
C ASP A 182 5.33 -0.65 -6.12
N GLY A 183 5.50 0.25 -7.10
CA GLY A 183 5.67 1.69 -6.88
C GLY A 183 6.95 2.03 -6.14
N ASP A 184 8.01 1.22 -6.33
CA ASP A 184 9.29 1.40 -5.66
C ASP A 184 10.05 2.61 -6.17
N ALA A 185 9.98 2.87 -7.49
CA ALA A 185 10.58 4.04 -8.10
C ALA A 185 9.63 5.26 -8.06
N ASP A 186 8.35 5.04 -8.36
CA ASP A 186 7.33 6.08 -8.40
C ASP A 186 6.06 5.65 -7.66
N TRP A 187 5.86 6.19 -6.45
CA TRP A 187 4.70 5.89 -5.62
C TRP A 187 3.36 6.18 -6.30
N ARG A 188 3.33 7.08 -7.30
CA ARG A 188 2.11 7.38 -8.07
C ARG A 188 1.60 6.18 -8.87
N LYS A 189 2.41 5.13 -9.06
CA LYS A 189 1.98 3.87 -9.69
C LYS A 189 0.87 3.16 -8.90
N MET A 190 0.78 3.42 -7.60
CA MET A 190 -0.25 2.87 -6.70
C MET A 190 -1.62 3.55 -6.82
N PHE A 191 -1.72 4.67 -7.56
CA PHE A 191 -2.84 5.62 -7.46
C PHE A 191 -3.96 5.37 -8.45
N VAL A 192 -5.20 5.52 -7.99
CA VAL A 192 -6.42 5.53 -8.78
C VAL A 192 -6.48 6.78 -9.68
N SER A 193 -6.02 7.95 -9.21
CA SER A 193 -5.94 9.16 -10.04
C SER A 193 -5.08 8.94 -11.30
N LYS A 194 -3.91 8.30 -11.15
CA LYS A 194 -3.05 7.91 -12.27
C LYS A 194 -3.73 6.85 -13.16
N LEU A 195 -4.41 5.86 -12.56
CA LEU A 195 -5.17 4.85 -13.30
C LEU A 195 -6.28 5.48 -14.17
N LEU A 196 -7.04 6.44 -13.64
CA LEU A 196 -8.13 7.11 -14.37
C LEU A 196 -7.62 7.85 -15.61
N VAL A 197 -6.45 8.51 -15.51
CA VAL A 197 -5.87 9.25 -16.63
C VAL A 197 -5.20 8.33 -17.65
N THR A 198 -4.45 7.32 -17.18
CA THR A 198 -3.57 6.52 -18.05
C THR A 198 -4.17 5.20 -18.50
N HIS A 199 -5.28 4.77 -17.88
CA HIS A 199 -5.85 3.44 -18.01
C HIS A 199 -4.87 2.31 -17.67
N LYS A 200 -3.82 2.59 -16.89
CA LYS A 200 -2.79 1.64 -16.46
C LYS A 200 -2.60 1.66 -14.95
N GLY A 201 -2.86 0.54 -14.29
CA GLY A 201 -2.79 0.40 -12.83
C GLY A 201 -2.15 -0.92 -12.41
N ASN A 202 -2.25 -1.26 -11.15
CA ASN A 202 -1.63 -2.45 -10.57
C ASN A 202 -2.62 -3.15 -9.63
N CYS A 203 -2.13 -4.13 -8.87
CA CYS A 203 -2.91 -4.91 -7.91
C CYS A 203 -3.47 -4.09 -6.74
N HIS A 204 -3.16 -2.80 -6.68
CA HIS A 204 -3.69 -1.87 -5.70
C HIS A 204 -4.76 -0.96 -6.33
N SER A 205 -4.37 -0.18 -7.34
CA SER A 205 -5.25 0.81 -7.98
C SER A 205 -6.43 0.19 -8.73
N LEU A 206 -6.27 -0.99 -9.35
CA LEU A 206 -7.34 -1.64 -10.10
C LEU A 206 -8.49 -2.12 -9.18
N PRO A 207 -8.24 -2.92 -8.12
CA PRO A 207 -9.28 -3.27 -7.15
C PRO A 207 -9.90 -2.05 -6.47
N TYR A 208 -9.13 -1.00 -6.18
CA TYR A 208 -9.66 0.21 -5.57
C TYR A 208 -10.66 0.91 -6.48
N LEU A 209 -10.32 1.10 -7.76
CA LEU A 209 -11.25 1.67 -8.73
C LEU A 209 -12.52 0.82 -8.87
N TYR A 210 -12.37 -0.51 -8.96
CA TYR A 210 -13.53 -1.40 -9.02
C TYR A 210 -14.42 -1.24 -7.79
N LYS A 211 -13.84 -1.25 -6.58
CA LYS A 211 -14.58 -1.09 -5.32
C LYS A 211 -15.31 0.25 -5.26
N ILE A 212 -14.68 1.33 -5.72
CA ILE A 212 -15.32 2.65 -5.83
C ILE A 212 -16.50 2.59 -6.80
N LEU A 213 -16.34 1.98 -7.98
CA LEU A 213 -17.43 1.83 -8.95
C LEU A 213 -18.56 0.94 -8.42
N ALA A 214 -18.24 -0.09 -7.63
CA ALA A 214 -19.21 -0.91 -6.95
C ALA A 214 -20.06 -0.08 -5.99
N ASP A 215 -19.44 0.79 -5.18
CA ASP A 215 -20.16 1.70 -4.29
C ASP A 215 -21.05 2.69 -5.07
N GLU A 216 -20.55 3.27 -6.15
CA GLU A 216 -21.30 4.22 -7.00
C GLU A 216 -22.47 3.57 -7.77
N THR A 217 -22.40 2.27 -8.03
CA THR A 217 -23.45 1.53 -8.75
C THR A 217 -24.34 0.71 -7.83
N GLY A 218 -24.04 0.67 -6.52
CA GLY A 218 -24.75 -0.15 -5.54
C GLY A 218 -24.50 -1.65 -5.71
N ALA A 219 -23.35 -2.05 -6.24
CA ALA A 219 -22.92 -3.43 -6.30
C ALA A 219 -22.25 -3.84 -4.98
N GLN A 220 -22.57 -5.02 -4.47
CA GLN A 220 -21.91 -5.61 -3.31
C GLN A 220 -20.62 -6.29 -3.77
N THR A 221 -19.50 -5.73 -3.32
CA THR A 221 -18.14 -6.23 -3.55
C THR A 221 -17.28 -5.83 -2.36
N TRP A 222 -16.36 -6.71 -1.95
CA TRP A 222 -15.42 -6.48 -0.87
C TRP A 222 -14.00 -6.53 -1.39
N LEU A 223 -13.12 -5.68 -0.85
CA LEU A 223 -11.68 -5.88 -1.00
C LEU A 223 -11.26 -7.06 -0.13
N SER A 224 -10.21 -7.76 -0.56
CA SER A 224 -9.55 -8.82 0.19
C SER A 224 -8.05 -8.74 -0.02
N LEU A 225 -7.30 -9.21 0.97
CA LEU A 225 -5.84 -9.12 1.01
C LEU A 225 -5.20 -10.49 0.84
N ALA A 226 -4.10 -10.49 0.11
CA ALA A 226 -3.11 -11.56 0.03
C ALA A 226 -1.71 -10.93 0.19
N PRO A 227 -0.64 -11.72 0.39
CA PRO A 227 0.71 -11.18 0.48
C PRO A 227 1.02 -10.24 -0.69
N ASN A 228 1.31 -8.97 -0.38
CA ASN A 228 1.60 -7.89 -1.34
C ASN A 228 0.53 -7.65 -2.41
N HIS A 229 -0.72 -8.10 -2.20
CA HIS A 229 -1.75 -8.10 -3.24
C HIS A 229 -3.14 -7.77 -2.70
N VAL A 230 -3.89 -6.97 -3.45
CA VAL A 230 -5.32 -6.71 -3.17
C VAL A 230 -6.14 -7.29 -4.32
N TYR A 231 -7.25 -7.91 -3.98
CA TYR A 231 -8.20 -8.44 -4.95
C TYR A 231 -9.63 -8.25 -4.44
N LEU A 232 -10.62 -8.74 -5.18
CA LEU A 232 -12.03 -8.55 -4.85
C LEU A 232 -12.68 -9.89 -4.51
N LYS A 233 -13.56 -9.89 -3.52
CA LYS A 233 -14.51 -11.00 -3.28
C LYS A 233 -15.92 -10.51 -3.53
N GLN A 234 -16.75 -11.40 -4.04
CA GLN A 234 -18.19 -11.23 -4.21
C GLN A 234 -18.90 -12.50 -3.78
N HIS A 235 -20.21 -12.40 -3.57
CA HIS A 235 -21.05 -13.53 -3.24
C HIS A 235 -22.26 -13.55 -4.18
N ASN A 236 -22.63 -14.73 -4.65
CA ASN A 236 -23.89 -14.95 -5.35
C ASN A 236 -24.58 -16.24 -4.87
N LYS A 237 -25.90 -16.37 -5.03
CA LYS A 237 -26.67 -17.52 -4.50
C LYS A 237 -26.42 -18.85 -5.18
N LYS A 238 -25.90 -18.85 -6.41
CA LYS A 238 -25.64 -20.07 -7.19
C LYS A 238 -24.28 -20.68 -6.86
N ASP A 239 -23.26 -19.83 -6.79
CA ASP A 239 -21.85 -20.24 -6.71
C ASP A 239 -21.24 -19.95 -5.33
N GLY A 240 -21.94 -19.21 -4.46
CA GLY A 240 -21.42 -18.77 -3.17
C GLY A 240 -20.39 -17.65 -3.32
N TRP A 241 -19.33 -17.71 -2.51
CA TRP A 241 -18.22 -16.76 -2.57
C TRP A 241 -17.33 -17.04 -3.78
N TYR A 242 -16.98 -15.99 -4.52
CA TYR A 242 -16.04 -16.05 -5.63
C TYR A 242 -15.12 -14.83 -5.62
N ASN A 243 -13.94 -14.98 -6.22
CA ASN A 243 -12.95 -13.92 -6.30
C ASN A 243 -12.94 -13.31 -7.69
N THR A 244 -12.61 -12.04 -7.79
CA THR A 244 -12.35 -11.34 -9.05
C THR A 244 -10.93 -10.78 -9.03
N GLU A 245 -10.11 -11.23 -9.98
CA GLU A 245 -8.73 -10.80 -10.15
C GLU A 245 -8.60 -9.90 -11.39
N LEU A 246 -8.24 -8.63 -11.19
CA LEU A 246 -8.15 -7.64 -12.26
C LEU A 246 -6.79 -7.59 -12.95
N THR A 247 -5.77 -8.22 -12.37
CA THR A 247 -4.45 -8.38 -12.99
C THR A 247 -4.50 -9.28 -14.22
N SER A 248 -5.28 -10.37 -14.13
CA SER A 248 -5.43 -11.37 -15.19
C SER A 248 -6.82 -11.42 -15.82
N TYR A 249 -7.78 -10.68 -15.25
CA TYR A 249 -9.20 -10.72 -15.60
C TYR A 249 -9.80 -12.12 -15.51
N THR A 250 -9.55 -12.79 -14.39
CA THR A 250 -10.07 -14.13 -14.09
C THR A 250 -10.85 -14.14 -12.78
N PHE A 251 -11.50 -15.27 -12.51
CA PHE A 251 -12.23 -15.52 -11.27
C PHE A 251 -11.57 -16.70 -10.52
N PRO A 252 -10.40 -16.50 -9.91
CA PRO A 252 -9.67 -17.59 -9.28
C PRO A 252 -10.42 -18.16 -8.09
N ILE A 253 -10.39 -19.48 -7.92
CA ILE A 253 -10.95 -20.13 -6.71
C ILE A 253 -9.99 -19.97 -5.52
N ASP A 254 -10.53 -19.97 -4.31
CA ASP A 254 -9.73 -19.84 -3.07
C ASP A 254 -8.58 -20.87 -3.00
N ALA A 255 -8.83 -22.12 -3.41
CA ALA A 255 -7.82 -23.17 -3.42
C ALA A 255 -6.60 -22.81 -4.30
N TRP A 256 -6.83 -22.15 -5.44
CA TRP A 256 -5.74 -21.71 -6.31
C TRP A 256 -5.00 -20.51 -5.71
N LEU A 257 -5.71 -19.53 -5.12
CA LEU A 257 -5.07 -18.42 -4.42
C LEU A 257 -4.21 -18.91 -3.25
N THR A 258 -4.68 -19.89 -2.48
CA THR A 258 -3.90 -20.46 -1.37
C THR A 258 -2.72 -21.30 -1.83
N ALA A 259 -2.86 -22.04 -2.94
CA ALA A 259 -1.81 -22.93 -3.43
C ALA A 259 -0.72 -22.18 -4.20
N SER A 260 -1.08 -21.09 -4.88
CA SER A 260 -0.15 -20.27 -5.65
C SER A 260 0.40 -19.09 -4.84
N GLY A 261 -0.43 -18.48 -4.00
CA GLY A 261 -0.07 -17.37 -3.14
C GLY A 261 0.63 -17.87 -1.88
N TYR A 262 1.48 -17.02 -1.30
CA TYR A 262 2.23 -17.30 -0.06
C TYR A 262 1.31 -17.26 1.19
N ILE A 263 0.18 -17.97 1.13
CA ILE A 263 -0.92 -17.93 2.09
C ILE A 263 -0.94 -19.26 2.84
N SER A 264 -0.66 -19.22 4.14
CA SER A 264 -0.75 -20.41 4.99
C SER A 264 -2.11 -20.50 5.67
N ARG A 265 -2.40 -21.66 6.27
CA ARG A 265 -3.63 -21.84 7.07
C ARG A 265 -3.67 -20.86 8.25
N GLU A 266 -2.52 -20.59 8.85
CA GLU A 266 -2.37 -19.70 10.00
C GLU A 266 -2.72 -18.26 9.62
N THR A 267 -2.31 -17.79 8.44
CA THR A 267 -2.63 -16.42 7.99
C THR A 267 -4.10 -16.21 7.65
N ILE A 268 -4.81 -17.28 7.28
CA ILE A 268 -6.26 -17.26 7.12
C ILE A 268 -6.94 -17.23 8.50
N ILE A 269 -6.52 -18.09 9.43
CA ILE A 269 -7.11 -18.17 10.78
C ILE A 269 -6.89 -16.90 11.58
N SER A 270 -5.72 -16.27 11.45
CA SER A 270 -5.41 -15.00 12.11
C SER A 270 -6.14 -13.80 11.50
N GLY A 271 -6.81 -13.99 10.36
CA GLY A 271 -7.60 -12.95 9.69
C GLY A 271 -6.76 -11.90 8.97
N ILE A 272 -5.46 -12.14 8.75
CA ILE A 272 -4.61 -11.17 8.03
C ILE A 272 -4.81 -11.24 6.50
N TYR A 273 -5.27 -12.38 5.96
CA TYR A 273 -5.51 -12.60 4.53
C TYR A 273 -6.84 -13.32 4.25
N MET A 274 -7.31 -13.18 3.00
CA MET A 274 -8.46 -13.86 2.40
C MET A 274 -9.86 -13.53 2.95
N ASP A 275 -9.94 -12.67 3.96
CA ASP A 275 -11.21 -12.17 4.50
C ASP A 275 -11.74 -10.96 3.72
N THR A 276 -13.03 -10.67 3.88
CA THR A 276 -13.70 -9.51 3.30
C THR A 276 -13.52 -8.26 4.14
N LEU A 277 -13.02 -7.18 3.53
CA LEU A 277 -12.83 -5.92 4.23
C LEU A 277 -14.12 -5.11 4.33
N THR A 278 -14.40 -4.63 5.55
CA THR A 278 -15.47 -3.67 5.85
C THR A 278 -15.15 -2.28 5.30
N ALA A 279 -16.17 -1.41 5.25
CA ALA A 279 -15.98 -0.01 4.84
C ALA A 279 -14.96 0.74 5.71
N LYS A 280 -14.93 0.50 7.03
CA LYS A 280 -13.91 1.09 7.93
C LYS A 280 -12.51 0.58 7.60
N GLN A 281 -12.37 -0.73 7.39
CA GLN A 281 -11.07 -1.31 7.03
C GLN A 281 -10.54 -0.75 5.71
N ASN A 282 -11.41 -0.52 4.71
CA ASN A 282 -11.01 0.13 3.46
C ASN A 282 -10.44 1.54 3.68
N VAL A 283 -10.97 2.31 4.64
CA VAL A 283 -10.40 3.63 5.02
C VAL A 283 -9.05 3.46 5.74
N VAL A 284 -8.89 2.41 6.57
CA VAL A 284 -7.61 2.10 7.23
C VAL A 284 -6.52 1.76 6.21
N LEU A 285 -6.86 1.08 5.11
CA LEU A 285 -5.93 0.85 4.00
C LEU A 285 -5.37 2.18 3.47
N CYS A 286 -6.24 3.16 3.18
CA CYS A 286 -5.83 4.50 2.74
C CYS A 286 -4.98 5.26 3.77
N LEU A 287 -5.14 4.99 5.07
CA LEU A 287 -4.33 5.58 6.13
C LEU A 287 -2.89 5.03 6.12
N VAL A 288 -2.72 3.74 5.83
CA VAL A 288 -1.38 3.14 5.63
C VAL A 288 -0.75 3.64 4.34
N ASP A 289 -1.53 3.81 3.27
CA ASP A 289 -1.05 4.41 2.02
C ASP A 289 -0.59 5.86 2.21
N LEU A 290 -1.31 6.63 3.04
CA LEU A 290 -0.94 8.00 3.42
C LEU A 290 0.41 8.00 4.16
N ALA A 291 0.60 7.09 5.10
CA ALA A 291 1.87 6.95 5.83
C ALA A 291 3.04 6.61 4.90
N LYS A 292 2.86 5.61 4.02
CA LYS A 292 3.88 5.21 3.04
C LYS A 292 4.18 6.32 2.03
N GLY A 293 3.17 7.02 1.55
CA GLY A 293 3.34 8.18 0.66
C GLY A 293 4.15 9.30 1.31
N TYR A 294 3.89 9.58 2.59
CA TYR A 294 4.65 10.57 3.35
C TYR A 294 6.11 10.15 3.49
N GLU A 295 6.36 8.90 3.87
CA GLU A 295 7.71 8.33 3.95
C GLU A 295 8.47 8.47 2.62
N ARG A 296 7.84 8.14 1.49
CA ARG A 296 8.44 8.28 0.16
C ARG A 296 8.79 9.73 -0.17
N LYS A 297 8.01 10.70 0.35
CA LYS A 297 8.16 12.12 0.06
C LYS A 297 9.24 12.82 0.90
N VAL A 298 9.31 12.53 2.20
CA VAL A 298 10.24 13.22 3.13
C VAL A 298 11.38 12.35 3.63
N GLY A 299 11.37 11.06 3.31
CA GLY A 299 12.32 10.07 3.78
C GLY A 299 11.99 9.52 5.18
N ARG A 300 12.45 8.29 5.44
CA ARG A 300 12.14 7.49 6.65
C ARG A 300 12.32 8.24 7.97
N VAL A 301 13.45 8.93 8.14
CA VAL A 301 13.81 9.56 9.42
C VAL A 301 12.86 10.71 9.75
N ALA A 302 12.53 11.56 8.78
CA ALA A 302 11.62 12.69 8.97
C ALA A 302 10.15 12.22 9.04
N ALA A 303 9.83 11.10 8.40
CA ALA A 303 8.49 10.55 8.37
C ALA A 303 8.06 9.82 9.65
N GLU A 304 9.02 9.29 10.43
CA GLU A 304 8.74 8.38 11.54
C GLU A 304 7.63 8.82 12.50
N PRO A 305 7.58 10.08 13.01
CA PRO A 305 6.51 10.48 13.92
C PRO A 305 5.12 10.40 13.29
N PHE A 306 4.99 10.77 12.02
CA PHE A 306 3.73 10.72 11.29
C PHE A 306 3.34 9.28 10.92
N VAL A 307 4.33 8.48 10.51
CA VAL A 307 4.15 7.06 10.19
C VAL A 307 3.68 6.27 11.42
N SER A 308 4.35 6.46 12.57
CA SER A 308 3.98 5.86 13.85
C SER A 308 2.56 6.22 14.25
N LYS A 309 2.17 7.49 14.06
CA LYS A 309 0.81 7.98 14.34
C LYS A 309 -0.25 7.35 13.43
N CYS A 310 0.04 7.21 12.14
CA CYS A 310 -0.86 6.52 11.20
C CYS A 310 -0.99 5.03 11.52
N ALA A 311 0.12 4.35 11.79
CA ALA A 311 0.13 2.93 12.15
C ALA A 311 -0.67 2.66 13.43
N ALA A 312 -0.52 3.51 14.46
CA ALA A 312 -1.26 3.38 15.71
C ALA A 312 -2.78 3.48 15.49
N LEU A 313 -3.23 4.50 14.74
CA LEU A 313 -4.65 4.66 14.42
C LEU A 313 -5.17 3.53 13.52
N ALA A 314 -4.38 3.09 12.55
CA ALA A 314 -4.73 1.95 11.70
C ALA A 314 -5.00 0.69 12.54
N LEU A 315 -4.10 0.37 13.48
CA LEU A 315 -4.23 -0.81 14.35
C LEU A 315 -5.35 -0.68 15.38
N GLN A 316 -5.79 0.53 15.73
CA GLN A 316 -6.97 0.73 16.56
C GLN A 316 -8.26 0.30 15.85
N HIS A 317 -8.38 0.56 14.54
CA HIS A 317 -9.59 0.25 13.76
C HIS A 317 -9.50 -1.04 12.94
N PHE A 318 -8.30 -1.55 12.72
CA PHE A 318 -8.05 -2.83 12.05
C PHE A 318 -6.81 -3.53 12.66
N PRO A 319 -6.96 -4.16 13.84
CA PRO A 319 -5.83 -4.73 14.60
C PRO A 319 -5.02 -5.79 13.86
N HIS A 320 -5.67 -6.57 13.00
CA HIS A 320 -5.06 -7.66 12.23
C HIS A 320 -4.52 -7.19 10.87
N TYR A 321 -4.49 -5.88 10.58
CA TYR A 321 -3.95 -5.42 9.31
C TYR A 321 -2.42 -5.53 9.28
N ILE A 322 -1.93 -6.53 8.55
CA ILE A 322 -0.51 -6.87 8.54
C ILE A 322 0.40 -5.72 8.10
N ASN A 323 -0.01 -4.90 7.11
CA ASN A 323 0.81 -3.77 6.67
C ASN A 323 0.95 -2.69 7.75
N ALA A 324 -0.08 -2.47 8.57
CA ALA A 324 0.00 -1.54 9.70
C ALA A 324 0.88 -2.10 10.83
N GLN A 325 0.81 -3.41 11.08
CA GLN A 325 1.67 -4.09 12.06
C GLN A 325 3.15 -4.01 11.64
N LEU A 326 3.46 -4.31 10.38
CA LEU A 326 4.80 -4.18 9.81
C LEU A 326 5.30 -2.73 9.90
N LEU A 327 4.46 -1.76 9.53
CA LEU A 327 4.81 -0.34 9.60
C LEU A 327 5.14 0.10 11.04
N GLN A 328 4.40 -0.38 12.04
CA GLN A 328 4.69 -0.15 13.45
C GLN A 328 6.02 -0.81 13.86
N ALA A 329 6.24 -2.07 13.51
CA ALA A 329 7.45 -2.80 13.86
C ALA A 329 8.71 -2.17 13.26
N GLU A 330 8.66 -1.79 11.98
CA GLU A 330 9.77 -1.13 11.27
C GLU A 330 10.06 0.26 11.85
N SER A 331 9.03 1.02 12.22
CA SER A 331 9.20 2.32 12.89
C SER A 331 9.89 2.17 14.24
N LEU A 332 9.52 1.15 15.03
CA LEU A 332 10.18 0.83 16.30
C LEU A 332 11.62 0.40 16.09
N ARG A 333 11.90 -0.43 15.07
CA ARG A 333 13.27 -0.83 14.70
C ARG A 333 14.13 0.38 14.38
N HIS A 334 13.67 1.27 13.51
CA HIS A 334 14.41 2.47 13.15
C HIS A 334 14.59 3.45 14.32
N LYS A 335 13.64 3.49 15.26
CA LYS A 335 13.79 4.25 16.50
C LYS A 335 14.87 3.62 17.40
N PHE A 336 14.90 2.30 17.52
CA PHE A 336 15.92 1.58 18.28
C PHE A 336 17.33 1.75 17.69
N GLU A 337 17.48 1.56 16.37
CA GLU A 337 18.76 1.71 15.66
C GLU A 337 19.41 3.10 15.82
N ARG A 338 18.60 4.14 16.04
CA ARG A 338 19.07 5.51 16.26
C ARG A 338 19.45 5.81 17.72
N GLN A 339 19.06 4.96 18.67
CA GLN A 339 19.31 5.21 20.09
C GLN A 339 20.66 4.62 20.52
N THR A 340 21.51 5.45 21.12
CA THR A 340 22.79 5.03 21.70
C THR A 340 22.58 4.59 23.16
N ALA A 341 22.38 3.29 23.39
CA ALA A 341 22.44 2.61 24.70
C ALA A 341 21.89 3.40 25.92
N THR A 342 20.70 3.99 25.80
CA THR A 342 19.97 4.60 26.92
C THR A 342 18.88 3.65 27.45
N PRO A 343 18.32 3.84 28.66
CA PRO A 343 17.19 3.05 29.16
C PRO A 343 15.97 3.07 28.23
N GLU A 344 15.77 4.15 27.47
CA GLU A 344 14.74 4.27 26.44
C GLU A 344 14.97 3.26 25.30
N ALA A 345 16.24 2.93 24.97
CA ALA A 345 16.58 1.91 23.98
C ALA A 345 16.07 0.53 24.37
N GLN A 346 16.09 0.20 25.65
CA GLN A 346 15.59 -1.08 26.12
C GLN A 346 14.05 -1.17 26.04
N GLN A 347 13.35 -0.07 26.31
CA GLN A 347 11.89 -0.02 26.15
C GLN A 347 11.47 -0.10 24.68
N VAL A 348 12.16 0.63 23.79
CA VAL A 348 11.87 0.57 22.35
C VAL A 348 12.19 -0.81 21.80
N TYR A 349 13.30 -1.43 22.23
CA TYR A 349 13.64 -2.80 21.86
C TYR A 349 12.56 -3.81 22.28
N ALA A 350 12.11 -3.77 23.54
CA ALA A 350 11.05 -4.66 24.01
C ALA A 350 9.73 -4.46 23.25
N ALA A 351 9.38 -3.22 22.92
CA ALA A 351 8.20 -2.92 22.11
C ALA A 351 8.34 -3.44 20.67
N MET A 352 9.53 -3.31 20.08
CA MET A 352 9.88 -3.82 18.75
C MET A 352 9.78 -5.35 18.72
N GLU A 353 10.40 -6.04 19.69
CA GLU A 353 10.35 -7.49 19.82
C GLU A 353 8.90 -7.98 19.93
N ALA A 354 8.11 -7.37 20.82
CA ALA A 354 6.70 -7.71 20.97
C ALA A 354 5.89 -7.47 19.67
N ALA A 355 6.22 -6.45 18.88
CA ALA A 355 5.58 -6.22 17.58
C ALA A 355 5.91 -7.31 16.56
N TYR A 356 7.18 -7.71 16.46
CA TYR A 356 7.57 -8.82 15.57
C TYR A 356 7.03 -10.17 16.03
N THR A 357 6.96 -10.44 17.34
CA THR A 357 6.32 -11.65 17.88
C THR A 357 4.85 -11.71 17.48
N ARG A 358 4.09 -10.62 17.66
CA ARG A 358 2.69 -10.55 17.21
C ARG A 358 2.54 -10.85 15.72
N ILE A 359 3.40 -10.28 14.89
CA ILE A 359 3.41 -10.54 13.44
C ILE A 359 3.70 -12.01 13.17
N PHE A 360 4.71 -12.59 13.82
CA PHE A 360 5.09 -13.98 13.65
C PHE A 360 3.94 -14.95 14.02
N ASP A 361 3.22 -14.66 15.11
CA ASP A 361 2.10 -15.44 15.62
C ASP A 361 0.88 -15.44 14.67
N THR A 362 0.77 -14.45 13.80
CA THR A 362 -0.27 -14.45 12.75
C THR A 362 -0.01 -15.48 11.64
N GLY A 363 1.18 -16.10 11.62
CA GLY A 363 1.66 -16.94 10.53
C GLY A 363 2.28 -16.16 9.37
N TYR A 364 2.34 -14.82 9.45
CA TYR A 364 2.96 -14.00 8.41
C TYR A 364 4.39 -14.43 8.12
N ARG A 365 4.72 -14.51 6.83
CA ARG A 365 6.07 -14.67 6.30
C ARG A 365 6.24 -13.68 5.16
N GLU A 366 7.38 -13.02 5.13
CA GLU A 366 7.71 -12.14 4.02
C GLU A 366 7.85 -12.96 2.73
N MET A 367 7.07 -12.60 1.71
CA MET A 367 7.18 -13.23 0.40
C MET A 367 8.41 -12.67 -0.32
N PRO A 368 9.38 -13.50 -0.73
CA PRO A 368 10.54 -13.01 -1.46
C PRO A 368 10.13 -12.28 -2.75
N PRO A 369 10.77 -11.14 -3.11
CA PRO A 369 10.36 -10.35 -4.28
C PRO A 369 10.31 -11.15 -5.59
N GLN A 370 11.25 -12.08 -5.79
CA GLN A 370 11.27 -12.94 -6.96
C GLN A 370 10.06 -13.89 -6.99
N MET A 371 9.69 -14.46 -5.84
CA MET A 371 8.49 -15.31 -5.77
C MET A 371 7.23 -14.51 -6.06
N TYR A 372 7.14 -13.26 -5.59
CA TYR A 372 6.00 -12.40 -5.90
C TYR A 372 5.93 -12.10 -7.40
N ALA A 373 7.05 -11.75 -8.03
CA ALA A 373 7.10 -11.50 -9.47
C ALA A 373 6.72 -12.76 -10.29
N ASP A 374 7.17 -13.94 -9.87
CA ASP A 374 6.84 -15.21 -10.53
C ASP A 374 5.36 -15.59 -10.33
N TRP A 375 4.83 -15.37 -9.12
CA TRP A 375 3.40 -15.54 -8.83
C TRP A 375 2.55 -14.60 -9.68
N LEU A 376 2.90 -13.32 -9.75
CA LEU A 376 2.19 -12.31 -10.54
C LEU A 376 2.18 -12.68 -12.04
N ARG A 377 3.30 -13.21 -12.55
CA ARG A 377 3.37 -13.74 -13.92
C ARG A 377 2.46 -14.95 -14.08
N SER A 378 2.44 -15.89 -13.12
CA SER A 378 1.57 -17.06 -13.17
C SER A 378 0.08 -16.68 -13.17
N VAL A 379 -0.30 -15.65 -12.42
CA VAL A 379 -1.66 -15.10 -12.40
C VAL A 379 -2.03 -14.59 -13.79
N ASN A 380 -1.13 -13.86 -14.44
CA ASN A 380 -1.33 -13.38 -15.81
C ASN A 380 -1.39 -14.52 -16.84
N ASP A 381 -0.55 -15.54 -16.70
CA ASP A 381 -0.46 -16.67 -17.63
C ASP A 381 -1.64 -17.65 -17.50
N GLU A 382 -2.24 -17.77 -16.30
CA GLU A 382 -3.46 -18.54 -16.05
C GLU A 382 -4.63 -18.12 -16.94
N LYS A 383 -4.65 -16.86 -17.41
CA LYS A 383 -5.57 -16.40 -18.45
C LYS A 383 -5.62 -17.37 -19.65
N GLN A 384 -4.48 -17.96 -20.01
CA GLN A 384 -4.36 -18.86 -21.17
C GLN A 384 -4.93 -20.26 -20.93
N LYS A 385 -5.13 -20.69 -19.67
CA LYS A 385 -5.72 -22.01 -19.36
C LYS A 385 -7.25 -22.01 -19.53
N TYR A 386 -7.90 -20.87 -19.33
CA TYR A 386 -9.37 -20.72 -19.41
C TYR A 386 -9.85 -20.09 -20.72
N LEU A 387 -8.95 -19.52 -21.52
CA LEU A 387 -9.21 -19.25 -22.93
C LEU A 387 -9.16 -20.59 -23.67
N LYS A 388 -10.33 -21.22 -23.88
CA LYS A 388 -10.43 -22.37 -24.80
C LYS A 388 -9.74 -21.98 -26.10
N LYS A 389 -8.73 -22.75 -26.51
CA LYS A 389 -8.20 -22.67 -27.89
C LYS A 389 -9.38 -22.89 -28.84
N PRO A 390 -9.48 -22.08 -29.91
CA PRO A 390 -10.62 -22.10 -30.83
C PRO A 390 -10.88 -23.47 -31.45
#